data_AF-A0A0F3MBH2-F1
#
_entry.id   AF-A0A0F3MBH2-F1
#
_cell.length_a   1.000
_cell.length_b   1.000
_cell.length_c   1.000
_cell.angle_alpha   90.00
_cell.angle_beta   90.00
_cell.angle_gamma   90.00
#
_symmetry.space_group_name_H-M   'P 1'
#
loop_
_entity.id
_entity.type
_entity.pdbx_description
1 polymer ?
#
loop_
_entity_poly.entity_id
_entity_poly.type
_entity_poly.pdbx_seq_one_letter_code
_entity_poly.pdbx_strand_id
1 'polypeptide(L)' 'MLIVLEYLREYCTYFHIGQNYGISKSSAYKAVKWVEDTLVKHPNFALPGRKALNKERYEL' A
#
# COMPACT_ATOMS: atom_id res chain seq x y z
N MET A 1 -12.28 4.07 4.10
CA MET A 1 -10.99 3.74 3.46
C MET A 1 -11.18 3.32 1.99
N LEU A 2 -11.90 4.10 1.18
CA LEU A 2 -12.12 3.75 -0.23
C LEU A 2 -10.93 4.15 -1.10
N ILE A 3 -10.31 5.28 -0.77
CA ILE A 3 -9.09 5.85 -1.35
C ILE A 3 -7.94 4.82 -1.47
N VAL A 4 -7.69 4.04 -0.40
CA VAL A 4 -6.61 3.04 -0.37
C VAL A 4 -6.98 1.79 -1.16
N LEU A 5 -8.26 1.40 -1.16
CA LEU A 5 -8.74 0.26 -1.95
C LEU A 5 -8.66 0.55 -3.45
N GLU A 6 -9.00 1.76 -3.90
CA GLU A 6 -8.79 2.18 -5.29
C GLU A 6 -7.31 2.28 -5.65
N TYR A 7 -6.48 2.80 -4.75
CA TYR A 7 -5.03 2.80 -4.95
C TYR A 7 -4.47 1.38 -5.12
N LEU A 8 -4.89 0.42 -4.29
CA LEU A 8 -4.44 -0.97 -4.38
C LEU A 8 -5.01 -1.72 -5.59
N ARG A 9 -6.22 -1.37 -6.04
CA ARG A 9 -6.90 -2.05 -7.16
C ARG A 9 -6.46 -1.56 -8.54
N GLU A 10 -6.23 -0.25 -8.68
CA GLU A 10 -5.97 0.39 -9.98
C GLU A 10 -4.58 1.02 -10.06
N TYR A 11 -3.81 1.06 -8.96
CA TYR A 11 -2.51 1.76 -8.86
C TYR A 11 -2.59 3.23 -9.32
N CYS A 12 -3.78 3.81 -9.26
CA CYS A 12 -4.09 5.10 -9.86
C CYS A 12 -3.34 6.23 -9.14
N THR A 13 -2.96 7.28 -9.88
CA THR A 13 -2.12 8.36 -9.34
C THR A 13 -2.86 9.12 -8.23
N TYR A 14 -2.17 9.51 -7.16
CA TYR A 14 -2.73 10.30 -6.04
C TYR A 14 -3.47 11.58 -6.47
N PHE A 15 -3.21 12.08 -7.68
CA PHE A 15 -3.95 13.17 -8.29
C PHE A 15 -5.39 12.80 -8.64
N HIS A 16 -5.60 11.68 -9.32
CA HIS A 16 -6.93 11.19 -9.71
C HIS A 16 -7.76 10.88 -8.48
N ILE A 17 -7.16 10.25 -7.48
CA ILE A 17 -7.83 9.96 -6.21
C ILE A 17 -8.20 11.26 -5.50
N GLY A 18 -7.32 12.27 -5.55
CA GLY A 18 -7.61 13.60 -5.03
C GLY A 18 -8.78 14.29 -5.73
N GLN A 19 -8.89 14.17 -7.05
CA GLN A 19 -10.00 14.73 -7.81
C GLN A 19 -11.31 13.97 -7.60
N ASN A 20 -11.27 12.64 -7.54
CA ASN A 20 -12.46 11.79 -7.34
C ASN A 20 -13.09 12.02 -5.96
N TYR A 21 -12.27 12.20 -4.93
CA TYR A 21 -12.71 12.39 -3.54
C TYR A 21 -12.74 13.84 -3.06
N GLY A 22 -12.38 14.81 -3.91
CA GLY A 22 -12.29 16.23 -3.53
C GLY A 22 -11.23 16.53 -2.44
N ILE A 23 -10.21 15.68 -2.31
CA ILE A 23 -9.14 15.82 -1.32
C ILE A 23 -7.83 16.25 -1.98
N SER A 24 -7.00 16.97 -1.24
CA SER A 24 -5.67 17.31 -1.73
C SER A 24 -4.79 16.05 -1.87
N LYS A 25 -3.85 16.09 -2.84
CA LYS A 25 -2.83 15.04 -3.05
C LYS A 25 -2.12 14.64 -1.75
N SER A 26 -1.80 15.63 -0.92
CA SER A 26 -1.09 15.42 0.34
C SER A 26 -1.93 14.65 1.36
N SER A 27 -3.24 14.90 1.43
CA SER A 27 -4.17 14.15 2.27
C SER A 27 -4.34 12.70 1.78
N ALA A 28 -4.46 12.50 0.46
CA ALA A 28 -4.51 11.15 -0.12
C ALA A 28 -3.22 10.36 0.19
N TYR A 29 -2.05 10.99 0.03
CA TYR A 29 -0.76 10.38 0.37
C TYR A 29 -0.67 9.99 1.84
N LYS A 30 -1.06 10.89 2.76
CA LYS A 30 -1.05 10.62 4.21
C LYS A 30 -1.96 9.43 4.56
N ALA A 31 -3.13 9.34 3.94
CA ALA A 31 -4.07 8.24 4.18
C ALA A 31 -3.50 6.89 3.72
N VAL A 32 -2.92 6.83 2.52
CA VAL A 32 -2.28 5.60 2.00
C VAL A 32 -1.08 5.22 2.87
N LYS A 33 -0.19 6.18 3.16
CA LYS A 33 0.99 5.98 4.03
C LYS A 33 0.63 5.42 5.40
N TRP A 34 -0.44 5.94 6.00
CA TRP A 34 -0.89 5.50 7.32
C TRP A 34 -1.41 4.06 7.30
N VAL A 35 -2.14 3.69 6.25
CA VAL A 35 -2.60 2.30 6.08
C VAL A 35 -1.43 1.37 5.80
N GLU A 36 -0.49 1.74 4.92
CA GLU A 36 0.72 0.97 4.66
C GLU A 36 1.55 0.76 5.94
N ASP A 37 1.76 1.82 6.73
CA ASP A 37 2.51 1.75 8.00
C ASP A 37 1.80 0.84 9.02
N THR A 38 0.47 0.91 9.09
CA THR A 38 -0.34 0.03 9.95
C THR A 38 -0.25 -1.42 9.49
N LEU A 39 -0.29 -1.67 8.18
CA LEU A 39 -0.23 -3.00 7.60
C LEU A 39 1.16 -3.63 7.77
N VAL A 40 2.23 -2.86 7.54
CA VAL A 40 3.61 -3.29 7.75
C VAL A 40 3.90 -3.61 9.21
N LYS A 41 3.32 -2.86 10.16
CA LYS A 41 3.44 -3.14 11.60
C LYS A 41 2.72 -4.40 12.04
N HIS A 42 1.73 -4.86 11.27
CA HIS A 42 0.97 -6.05 11.62
C HIS A 42 1.78 -7.31 11.29
N PRO A 43 2.01 -8.23 12.26
CA PRO A 43 2.91 -9.37 12.06
C PRO A 43 2.47 -10.32 10.93
N ASN A 44 1.18 -10.38 10.62
CA ASN A 44 0.63 -11.20 9.53
C ASN A 44 0.89 -10.64 8.12
N PHE A 45 1.13 -9.33 7.99
CA PHE A 45 1.38 -8.67 6.70
C PHE A 45 2.81 -8.14 6.60
N ALA A 46 3.57 -8.19 7.71
CA ALA A 46 4.98 -7.97 7.72
C ALA A 46 5.64 -8.98 6.76
N LEU A 47 6.13 -8.48 5.62
CA LEU A 47 6.87 -9.30 4.68
C LEU A 47 8.04 -9.93 5.42
N PRO A 48 8.19 -11.27 5.37
CA PRO A 48 9.36 -11.90 5.95
C PRO A 48 10.56 -11.34 5.18
N GLY A 49 11.54 -10.78 5.90
CA GLY A 49 12.60 -9.95 5.30
C GLY A 49 13.30 -10.64 4.13
N ARG A 50 13.93 -9.87 3.23
CA ARG A 50 14.56 -10.31 1.95
C ARG A 50 15.24 -11.69 1.94
N LYS A 51 15.78 -12.16 3.07
CA LYS A 51 16.38 -13.50 3.21
C LYS A 51 15.37 -14.66 3.13
N ALA A 52 14.13 -14.46 3.56
CA ALA A 52 13.08 -15.47 3.52
C ALA A 52 12.51 -15.66 2.09
N LEU A 53 12.39 -14.56 1.33
CA LEU A 53 11.94 -14.58 -0.07
C LEU A 53 12.87 -15.36 -1.00
N ASN A 54 14.14 -15.52 -0.64
CA ASN A 54 15.12 -16.21 -1.48
C ASN A 54 15.04 -17.74 -1.35
N LYS A 55 14.23 -18.30 -0.44
CA LYS A 55 14.14 -19.75 -0.26
C LYS A 55 13.25 -20.43 -1.32
N GLU A 56 12.17 -19.77 -1.75
CA GLU A 56 11.29 -20.31 -2.81
C GLU A 56 11.94 -20.33 -4.20
N ARG A 57 12.99 -19.53 -4.44
CA ARG A 57 13.60 -19.44 -5.78
C ARG A 57 14.66 -20.52 -6.08
N TYR A 58 14.97 -21.39 -5.10
CA TYR A 58 15.96 -22.46 -5.23
C TYR A 58 15.42 -23.88 -4.96
N GLU A 59 14.10 -24.05 -4.82
CA GLU A 59 13.48 -25.39 -4.70
C GLU A 59 12.67 -25.73 -5.98
N LEU A 60 13.38 -25.85 -7.10
CA LEU A 60 12.96 -26.57 -8.31
C LEU A 60 14.08 -27.50 -8.76
#